data_AF-A0A4R7K3C8-F1
#
_entry.id   AF-A0A4R7K3C8-F1
#
_cell.length_a   1.000
_cell.length_b   1.000
_cell.length_c   1.000
_cell.angle_alpha   90.00
_cell.angle_beta   90.00
_cell.angle_gamma   90.00
#
_symmetry.space_group_name_H-M   'P 1'
#
loop_
_entity.id
_entity.type
_entity.pdbx_description
1 polymer ?
#
loop_
_entity_poly.entity_id
_entity_poly.type
_entity_poly.pdbx_seq_one_letter_code
_entity_poly.pdbx_strand_id
1 'polypeptide(L)'
;MLKPFLIYVFCPLYILCASMCCGDDDEPYYEEYDIKTSDAIFIQDDKKVFAVGDTLWINVQISNILKDVDGKELNIYELTAENTALINLTLFLETEFDQPATINISEREIINVTGTLSPDEYDTRLVSSEATLIDDFYTAKHGILLSQAGQFKIRSLFNDNLVYFFSSENNDGLINFINLETSFKSSTNPNEYTFEVLE
;
A
#
# COMPACT_ATOMS: atom_id res chain seq x y z
N MET A 1 -22.58 77.35 -38.82
CA MET A 1 -22.49 76.03 -39.48
C MET A 1 -21.67 75.12 -38.59
N LEU A 2 -22.32 74.24 -37.84
CA LEU A 2 -21.68 73.24 -36.97
C LEU A 2 -21.40 71.97 -37.81
N LYS A 3 -20.16 71.47 -37.77
CA LYS A 3 -19.81 70.11 -38.19
C LYS A 3 -19.77 69.18 -36.96
N PRO A 4 -20.13 67.90 -37.10
CA PRO A 4 -20.07 66.93 -36.01
C PRO A 4 -18.70 66.22 -35.98
N PHE A 5 -18.19 65.96 -34.78
CA PHE A 5 -17.12 64.98 -34.50
C PHE A 5 -17.45 64.43 -33.10
N LEU A 6 -17.91 63.19 -32.93
CA LEU A 6 -17.29 61.88 -33.10
C LEU A 6 -17.19 61.27 -31.69
N ILE A 7 -17.79 60.10 -31.57
CA ILE A 7 -17.96 59.28 -30.38
C ILE A 7 -16.61 58.97 -29.72
N TYR A 8 -16.54 59.10 -28.40
CA TYR A 8 -15.67 58.28 -27.56
C TYR A 8 -16.39 57.92 -26.27
N VAL A 9 -17.10 56.79 -26.31
CA VAL A 9 -17.45 56.02 -25.12
C VAL A 9 -16.14 55.47 -24.58
N PHE A 10 -15.52 56.19 -23.65
CA PHE A 10 -14.32 55.69 -22.95
C PHE A 10 -14.77 54.71 -21.87
N CYS A 11 -14.46 53.45 -22.14
CA CYS A 11 -14.63 52.27 -21.32
C CYS A 11 -13.81 52.37 -20.02
N PRO A 12 -14.38 52.18 -18.82
CA PRO A 12 -13.59 51.80 -17.66
C PRO A 12 -13.74 50.29 -17.44
N LEU A 13 -13.09 49.49 -18.28
CA LEU A 13 -12.88 48.04 -18.05
C LEU A 13 -11.58 47.78 -17.26
N TYR A 14 -11.27 48.63 -16.28
CA TYR A 14 -10.01 48.55 -15.52
C TYR A 14 -10.21 48.21 -14.02
N ILE A 15 -11.42 47.82 -13.60
CA ILE A 15 -11.72 47.50 -12.18
C ILE A 15 -12.18 46.04 -12.00
N LEU A 16 -11.66 45.11 -12.81
CA LEU A 16 -11.91 43.67 -12.62
C LEU A 16 -10.62 42.83 -12.45
N CYS A 17 -9.44 43.46 -12.42
CA CYS A 17 -8.17 42.74 -12.26
C CYS A 17 -7.63 42.71 -10.83
N ALA A 18 -8.34 43.27 -9.83
CA ALA A 18 -7.85 43.34 -8.44
C ALA A 18 -8.46 42.28 -7.50
N SER A 19 -9.31 41.37 -8.00
CA SER A 19 -9.93 40.32 -7.18
C SER A 19 -9.51 38.89 -7.57
N MET A 20 -8.46 38.72 -8.38
CA MET A 20 -7.84 37.42 -8.69
C MET A 20 -6.41 37.30 -8.13
N CYS A 21 -6.06 38.04 -7.08
CA CYS A 21 -4.99 37.59 -6.17
C CYS A 21 -5.60 36.55 -5.21
N CYS A 22 -6.01 35.40 -5.76
CA CYS A 22 -5.93 34.18 -4.97
C CYS A 22 -4.46 34.09 -4.57
N GLY A 23 -4.17 34.04 -3.27
CA GLY A 23 -2.87 33.50 -2.88
C GLY A 23 -2.77 32.15 -3.57
N ASP A 24 -1.63 31.84 -4.17
CA ASP A 24 -1.39 30.48 -4.62
C ASP A 24 -1.71 29.61 -3.39
N ASP A 25 -2.79 28.84 -3.46
CA ASP A 25 -3.01 27.76 -2.50
C ASP A 25 -1.82 26.85 -2.80
N ASP A 26 -0.73 27.01 -2.04
CA ASP A 26 0.54 26.32 -2.29
C ASP A 26 0.26 24.82 -2.23
N GLU A 27 -0.03 24.22 -3.39
CA GLU A 27 -0.20 22.78 -3.50
C GLU A 27 1.09 22.13 -3.01
N PRO A 28 1.00 21.15 -2.10
CA PRO A 28 2.20 20.48 -1.63
C PRO A 28 2.92 19.84 -2.81
N TYR A 29 4.23 20.01 -2.83
CA TYR A 29 5.15 19.31 -3.70
C TYR A 29 5.26 17.86 -3.24
N TYR A 30 5.20 16.95 -4.20
CA TYR A 30 5.27 15.51 -3.96
C TYR A 30 6.60 14.98 -4.50
N GLU A 31 7.32 14.25 -3.65
CA GLU A 31 8.50 13.50 -4.07
C GLU A 31 8.23 12.00 -3.94
N GLU A 32 8.40 11.27 -5.03
CA GLU A 32 8.10 9.85 -5.13
C GLU A 32 9.39 9.04 -5.23
N TYR A 33 9.47 7.97 -4.45
CA TYR A 33 10.61 7.04 -4.41
C TYR A 33 10.13 5.62 -4.67
N ASP A 34 10.68 4.99 -5.72
CA ASP A 34 10.44 3.59 -6.02
C ASP A 34 11.60 2.72 -5.51
N ILE A 35 11.28 1.76 -4.66
CA ILE A 35 12.25 0.83 -4.07
C ILE A 35 11.85 -0.59 -4.43
N LYS A 36 12.83 -1.46 -4.71
CA LYS A 36 12.61 -2.89 -4.92
C LYS A 36 13.40 -3.71 -3.91
N THR A 37 12.73 -4.60 -3.19
CA THR A 37 13.38 -5.57 -2.30
C THR A 37 12.70 -6.93 -2.43
N SER A 38 13.46 -7.98 -2.65
CA SER A 38 12.90 -9.34 -2.70
C SER A 38 12.63 -9.90 -1.31
N ASP A 39 11.66 -10.81 -1.23
CA ASP A 39 11.45 -11.74 -0.13
C ASP A 39 11.13 -11.09 1.23
N ALA A 40 10.49 -9.91 1.24
CA ALA A 40 10.11 -9.25 2.48
C ALA A 40 8.96 -9.95 3.21
N ILE A 41 8.13 -10.72 2.49
CA ILE A 41 7.00 -11.46 3.05
C ILE A 41 7.32 -12.96 3.03
N PHE A 42 7.15 -13.66 4.14
CA PHE A 42 7.42 -15.09 4.21
C PHE A 42 6.45 -15.83 5.13
N ILE A 43 6.10 -17.05 4.72
CA ILE A 43 5.30 -17.95 5.55
C ILE A 43 6.23 -18.72 6.48
N GLN A 44 5.82 -18.88 7.74
CA GLN A 44 6.63 -19.56 8.73
C GLN A 44 7.03 -20.96 8.23
N ASP A 45 8.33 -21.26 8.33
CA ASP A 45 8.97 -22.50 7.89
C ASP A 45 8.76 -22.84 6.39
N ASP A 46 8.40 -21.85 5.56
CA ASP A 46 8.01 -22.03 4.15
C ASP A 46 6.96 -23.14 3.95
N LYS A 47 6.09 -23.34 4.96
CA LYS A 47 5.10 -24.42 5.01
C LYS A 47 4.01 -24.21 3.94
N LYS A 48 3.82 -25.19 3.06
CA LYS A 48 2.82 -25.17 1.96
C LYS A 48 1.61 -26.08 2.16
N VAL A 49 1.61 -26.92 3.19
CA VAL A 49 0.53 -27.89 3.46
C VAL A 49 0.14 -27.78 4.92
N PHE A 50 -1.15 -27.57 5.18
CA PHE A 50 -1.75 -27.36 6.49
C PHE A 50 -2.92 -28.32 6.70
N ALA A 51 -3.40 -28.43 7.93
CA ALA A 51 -4.67 -29.07 8.26
C ALA A 51 -5.73 -28.04 8.66
N VAL A 52 -7.01 -28.36 8.55
CA VAL A 52 -8.09 -27.52 9.10
C VAL A 52 -7.85 -27.31 10.61
N GLY A 53 -7.92 -26.07 11.05
CA GLY A 53 -7.61 -25.64 12.41
C GLY A 53 -6.15 -25.19 12.61
N ASP A 54 -5.26 -25.42 11.64
CA ASP A 54 -3.92 -24.82 11.67
C ASP A 54 -3.99 -23.30 11.50
N THR A 55 -2.89 -22.63 11.87
CA THR A 55 -2.69 -21.20 11.62
C THR A 55 -1.66 -21.01 10.52
N LEU A 56 -2.01 -20.23 9.51
CA LEU A 56 -1.05 -19.70 8.53
C LEU A 56 -0.34 -18.49 9.14
N TRP A 57 0.93 -18.64 9.45
CA TRP A 57 1.76 -17.57 10.00
C TRP A 57 2.48 -16.80 8.89
N ILE A 58 2.07 -15.55 8.69
CA ILE A 58 2.65 -14.60 7.75
C ILE A 58 3.59 -13.68 8.52
N ASN A 59 4.82 -13.55 8.03
CA ASN A 59 5.83 -12.70 8.61
C ASN A 59 6.31 -11.69 7.57
N VAL A 60 6.63 -10.49 8.04
CA VAL A 60 7.14 -9.39 7.23
C VAL A 60 8.42 -8.88 7.87
N GLN A 61 9.45 -8.66 7.05
CA GLN A 61 10.67 -8.00 7.50
C GLN A 61 11.22 -7.12 6.37
N ILE A 62 11.21 -5.80 6.59
CA ILE A 62 11.71 -4.80 5.65
C ILE A 62 12.76 -3.95 6.38
N SER A 63 13.95 -3.83 5.81
CA SER A 63 14.99 -2.92 6.34
C SER A 63 14.52 -1.47 6.26
N ASN A 64 14.72 -0.69 7.32
CA ASN A 64 14.48 0.76 7.30
C ASN A 64 15.44 1.49 6.34
N ILE A 65 16.63 0.91 6.11
CA ILE A 65 17.63 1.43 5.17
C ILE A 65 17.64 0.55 3.92
N LEU A 66 17.30 1.13 2.78
CA LEU A 66 17.24 0.46 1.48
C LEU A 66 17.95 1.29 0.41
N LYS A 67 18.06 0.72 -0.80
CA LYS A 67 18.56 1.45 -1.97
C LYS A 67 17.44 1.62 -2.97
N ASP A 68 17.34 2.81 -3.56
CA ASP A 68 16.45 3.04 -4.69
C ASP A 68 16.97 2.35 -5.97
N VAL A 69 16.22 2.51 -7.06
CA VAL A 69 16.56 1.97 -8.38
C VAL A 69 17.89 2.50 -8.95
N ASP A 70 18.35 3.67 -8.51
CA ASP A 70 19.61 4.29 -8.91
C ASP A 70 20.78 3.92 -7.98
N GLY A 71 20.50 3.15 -6.92
CA GLY A 71 21.48 2.67 -5.95
C GLY A 71 21.80 3.65 -4.81
N LYS A 72 21.05 4.75 -4.70
CA LYS A 72 21.15 5.71 -3.58
C LYS A 72 20.53 5.10 -2.34
N GLU A 73 21.24 5.20 -1.22
CA GLU A 73 20.74 4.76 0.08
C GLU A 73 19.66 5.73 0.59
N LEU A 74 18.56 5.17 1.05
CA LEU A 74 17.40 5.86 1.60
C LEU A 74 17.08 5.27 2.97
N ASN A 75 16.79 6.14 3.93
CA ASN A 75 16.24 5.77 5.23
C ASN A 75 14.75 6.13 5.21
N ILE A 76 13.88 5.11 5.25
CA ILE A 76 12.43 5.28 5.11
C ILE A 76 11.91 6.21 6.21
N TYR A 77 12.24 5.92 7.47
CA TYR A 77 11.80 6.72 8.61
C TYR A 77 12.29 8.17 8.55
N GLU A 78 13.53 8.43 8.12
CA GLU A 78 14.02 9.81 7.99
C GLU A 78 13.28 10.61 6.90
N LEU A 79 12.84 9.94 5.84
CA LEU A 79 12.12 10.58 4.72
C LEU A 79 10.64 10.79 5.05
N THR A 80 10.01 9.84 5.74
CA THR A 80 8.55 9.84 5.91
C THR A 80 8.08 10.14 7.33
N ALA A 81 8.93 9.98 8.33
CA ALA A 81 8.58 9.92 9.75
C ALA A 81 7.56 8.81 10.10
N GLU A 82 7.31 7.87 9.18
CA GLU A 82 6.33 6.79 9.35
C GLU A 82 6.92 5.61 10.11
N ASN A 83 6.21 5.18 11.15
CA ASN A 83 6.58 3.98 11.93
C ASN A 83 5.89 2.71 11.41
N THR A 84 5.11 2.83 10.33
CA THR A 84 4.27 1.74 9.82
C THR A 84 4.41 1.60 8.30
N ALA A 85 4.35 0.36 7.82
CA ALA A 85 4.33 0.03 6.40
C ALA A 85 3.05 -0.75 6.08
N LEU A 86 2.25 -0.28 5.13
CA LEU A 86 0.95 -0.89 4.80
C LEU A 86 0.97 -1.62 3.46
N ILE A 87 0.42 -2.82 3.41
CA ILE A 87 0.10 -3.56 2.19
C ILE A 87 -1.31 -4.16 2.27
N ASN A 88 -2.01 -4.22 1.13
CA ASN A 88 -3.29 -4.92 1.02
C ASN A 88 -3.11 -6.28 0.33
N LEU A 89 -3.71 -7.31 0.90
CA LEU A 89 -3.67 -8.68 0.41
C LEU A 89 -5.08 -9.26 0.32
N THR A 90 -5.26 -10.29 -0.50
CA THR A 90 -6.49 -11.06 -0.62
C THR A 90 -6.18 -12.54 -0.55
N LEU A 91 -6.98 -13.27 0.23
CA LEU A 91 -6.99 -14.73 0.24
C LEU A 91 -7.99 -15.24 -0.79
N PHE A 92 -7.52 -16.16 -1.63
CA PHE A 92 -8.29 -16.82 -2.68
C PHE A 92 -8.34 -18.31 -2.40
N LEU A 93 -9.50 -18.92 -2.68
CA LEU A 93 -9.69 -20.37 -2.80
C LEU A 93 -9.75 -20.71 -4.28
N GLU A 94 -8.89 -21.62 -4.72
CA GLU A 94 -8.95 -22.18 -6.06
C GLU A 94 -10.26 -22.96 -6.23
N THR A 95 -10.93 -22.74 -7.35
CA THR A 95 -12.17 -23.43 -7.69
C THR A 95 -12.04 -24.05 -9.07
N GLU A 96 -12.99 -24.90 -9.45
CA GLU A 96 -13.07 -25.45 -10.81
C GLU A 96 -13.50 -24.40 -11.86
N PHE A 97 -13.82 -23.17 -11.43
CA PHE A 97 -14.18 -22.07 -12.31
C PHE A 97 -12.94 -21.25 -12.72
N ASP A 98 -13.05 -20.54 -13.84
CA ASP A 98 -11.97 -19.71 -14.41
C ASP A 98 -11.46 -18.60 -13.48
N GLN A 99 -12.20 -18.28 -12.40
CA GLN A 99 -11.80 -17.28 -11.42
C GLN A 99 -11.83 -17.91 -10.01
N PRO A 100 -10.75 -17.78 -9.23
CA PRO A 100 -10.74 -18.25 -7.85
C PRO A 100 -11.68 -17.40 -6.98
N ALA A 101 -12.26 -18.03 -5.97
CA ALA A 101 -13.19 -17.37 -5.05
C ALA A 101 -12.42 -16.58 -3.99
N THR A 102 -12.81 -15.33 -3.73
CA THR A 102 -12.26 -14.55 -2.62
C THR A 102 -12.81 -15.06 -1.30
N ILE A 103 -11.93 -15.25 -0.31
CA ILE A 103 -12.31 -15.63 1.05
C ILE A 103 -12.32 -14.37 1.91
N ASN A 104 -13.48 -14.05 2.47
CA ASN A 104 -13.59 -12.98 3.46
C ASN A 104 -13.05 -13.51 4.78
N ILE A 105 -12.00 -12.88 5.29
CA ILE A 105 -11.41 -13.22 6.58
C ILE A 105 -12.08 -12.34 7.63
N SER A 106 -12.59 -12.94 8.70
CA SER A 106 -13.13 -12.18 9.83
C SER A 106 -12.02 -11.84 10.84
N GLU A 107 -12.20 -10.77 11.62
CA GLU A 107 -11.27 -10.42 12.71
C GLU A 107 -11.05 -11.57 13.71
N ARG A 108 -12.03 -12.46 13.87
CA ARG A 108 -11.94 -13.61 14.79
C ARG A 108 -10.99 -14.71 14.31
N GLU A 109 -10.70 -14.72 13.02
CA GLU A 109 -9.76 -15.66 12.40
C GLU A 109 -8.34 -15.10 12.35
N ILE A 110 -8.14 -13.85 12.76
CA ILE A 110 -6.84 -13.17 12.73
C ILE A 110 -6.19 -13.20 14.11
N ILE A 111 -4.89 -13.48 14.13
CA ILE A 111 -4.05 -13.46 15.32
C ILE A 111 -2.89 -12.48 15.10
N ASN A 112 -2.90 -11.33 15.77
CA ASN A 112 -1.82 -10.35 15.67
C ASN A 112 -0.79 -10.56 16.78
N VAL A 113 0.49 -10.70 16.40
CA VAL A 113 1.62 -10.79 17.35
C VAL A 113 2.46 -9.51 17.30
N THR A 114 2.75 -9.02 16.09
CA THR A 114 3.49 -7.77 15.87
C THR A 114 2.93 -7.11 14.61
N GLY A 115 2.77 -5.78 14.64
CA GLY A 115 1.97 -5.07 13.64
C GLY A 115 0.49 -5.42 13.73
N THR A 116 -0.27 -5.01 12.72
CA THR A 116 -1.72 -5.27 12.63
C THR A 116 -2.09 -5.90 11.30
N LEU A 117 -2.86 -6.99 11.33
CA LEU A 117 -3.64 -7.45 10.19
C LEU A 117 -5.12 -7.25 10.51
N SER A 118 -5.87 -6.66 9.60
CA SER A 118 -7.31 -6.47 9.74
C SER A 118 -8.01 -6.56 8.38
N PRO A 119 -9.28 -6.97 8.33
CA PRO A 119 -10.09 -6.81 7.13
C PRO A 119 -10.21 -5.31 6.80
N ASP A 120 -10.22 -4.96 5.53
CA ASP A 120 -10.45 -3.57 5.11
C ASP A 120 -11.88 -3.13 5.47
N GLU A 121 -12.02 -1.87 5.92
CA GLU A 121 -13.30 -1.33 6.38
C GLU A 121 -14.35 -1.22 5.27
N TYR A 122 -13.91 -1.09 4.02
CA TYR A 122 -14.76 -0.87 2.84
C TYR A 122 -14.91 -2.14 1.98
N ASP A 123 -13.93 -3.05 2.01
CA ASP A 123 -13.95 -4.31 1.26
C ASP A 123 -13.37 -5.48 2.07
N THR A 124 -14.25 -6.27 2.69
CA THR A 124 -13.86 -7.44 3.52
C THR A 124 -13.17 -8.59 2.76
N ARG A 125 -13.02 -8.48 1.44
CA ARG A 125 -12.15 -9.37 0.63
C ARG A 125 -10.68 -9.00 0.74
N LEU A 126 -10.38 -7.76 1.14
CA LEU A 126 -9.04 -7.27 1.40
C LEU A 126 -8.72 -7.45 2.89
N VAL A 127 -7.48 -7.80 3.17
CA VAL A 127 -6.87 -7.67 4.48
C VAL A 127 -5.68 -6.73 4.38
N SER A 128 -5.65 -5.72 5.23
CA SER A 128 -4.55 -4.76 5.33
C SER A 128 -3.56 -5.25 6.37
N SER A 129 -2.32 -5.45 5.96
CA SER A 129 -1.21 -5.80 6.82
C SER A 129 -0.33 -4.57 7.03
N GLU A 130 -0.18 -4.20 8.30
CA GLU A 130 0.66 -3.12 8.77
C GLU A 130 1.86 -3.70 9.52
N ALA A 131 3.06 -3.46 9.01
CA ALA A 131 4.31 -3.77 9.68
C ALA A 131 4.79 -2.57 10.49
N THR A 132 5.28 -2.78 11.71
CA THR A 132 5.73 -1.70 12.60
C THR A 132 7.25 -1.63 12.64
N LEU A 133 7.81 -0.42 12.65
CA LEU A 133 9.23 -0.18 12.85
C LEU A 133 9.65 -0.59 14.26
N ILE A 134 10.54 -1.59 14.34
CA ILE A 134 11.16 -2.06 15.58
C ILE A 134 12.66 -2.14 15.32
N ASP A 135 13.42 -1.38 16.10
CA ASP A 135 14.83 -1.12 15.83
C ASP A 135 15.01 -0.55 14.41
N ASP A 136 15.71 -1.28 13.52
CA ASP A 136 15.97 -0.87 12.13
C ASP A 136 15.13 -1.62 11.09
N PHE A 137 14.05 -2.29 11.50
CA PHE A 137 13.21 -3.09 10.60
C PHE A 137 11.72 -2.83 10.79
N TYR A 138 11.00 -2.61 9.70
CA TYR A 138 9.54 -2.75 9.69
C TYR A 138 9.20 -4.24 9.74
N THR A 139 8.58 -4.67 10.84
CA THR A 139 8.34 -6.06 11.15
C THR A 139 6.87 -6.31 11.42
N ALA A 140 6.34 -7.41 10.90
CA ALA A 140 5.00 -7.87 11.22
C ALA A 140 4.98 -9.39 11.40
N LYS A 141 4.08 -9.86 12.26
CA LYS A 141 3.75 -11.28 12.42
C LYS A 141 2.27 -11.44 12.69
N HIS A 142 1.59 -12.07 11.74
CA HIS A 142 0.15 -12.31 11.76
C HIS A 142 -0.16 -13.79 11.53
N GLY A 143 -1.21 -14.27 12.17
CA GLY A 143 -1.78 -15.59 11.96
C GLY A 143 -3.16 -15.48 11.32
N ILE A 144 -3.47 -16.37 10.39
CA ILE A 144 -4.82 -16.58 9.87
C ILE A 144 -5.23 -18.02 10.20
N LEU A 145 -6.33 -18.20 10.95
CA LEU A 145 -6.89 -19.51 11.27
C LEU A 145 -7.54 -20.12 10.02
N LEU A 146 -7.16 -21.35 9.68
CA LEU A 146 -7.63 -22.04 8.48
C LEU A 146 -8.85 -22.89 8.81
N SER A 147 -10.04 -22.41 8.46
CA SER A 147 -11.32 -23.00 8.85
C SER A 147 -11.91 -24.00 7.85
N GLN A 148 -11.32 -24.13 6.66
CA GLN A 148 -11.80 -25.02 5.59
C GLN A 148 -10.65 -25.61 4.77
N ALA A 149 -10.86 -26.83 4.29
CA ALA A 149 -9.93 -27.51 3.38
C ALA A 149 -9.99 -26.92 1.96
N GLY A 150 -8.91 -27.07 1.20
CA GLY A 150 -8.82 -26.60 -0.18
C GLY A 150 -7.42 -26.14 -0.59
N GLN A 151 -7.33 -25.66 -1.83
CA GLN A 151 -6.13 -25.05 -2.39
C GLN A 151 -6.30 -23.53 -2.36
N PHE A 152 -5.37 -22.83 -1.74
CA PHE A 152 -5.47 -21.39 -1.47
C PHE A 152 -4.29 -20.63 -2.05
N LYS A 153 -4.54 -19.33 -2.32
CA LYS A 153 -3.52 -18.37 -2.72
C LYS A 153 -3.67 -17.06 -1.97
N ILE A 154 -2.57 -16.45 -1.54
CA ILE A 154 -2.54 -15.07 -1.04
C ILE A 154 -1.80 -14.22 -2.05
N ARG A 155 -2.42 -13.13 -2.50
CA ARG A 155 -1.83 -12.16 -3.44
C ARG A 155 -2.54 -10.81 -3.36
N SER A 156 -2.05 -9.81 -4.10
CA SER A 156 -2.80 -8.59 -4.36
C SER A 156 -4.09 -8.91 -5.13
N LEU A 157 -5.18 -8.19 -4.82
CA LEU A 157 -6.50 -8.39 -5.44
C LEU A 157 -6.43 -8.34 -6.98
N PHE A 158 -5.69 -7.38 -7.53
CA PHE A 158 -5.67 -7.06 -8.96
C PHE A 158 -4.55 -7.76 -9.77
N ASN A 159 -3.86 -8.75 -9.20
CA ASN A 159 -2.66 -9.40 -9.78
C ASN A 159 -1.48 -8.44 -10.01
N ASP A 160 -1.47 -7.31 -9.31
CA ASP A 160 -0.36 -6.37 -9.35
C ASP A 160 0.80 -6.85 -8.48
N ASN A 161 1.91 -6.12 -8.58
CA ASN A 161 3.05 -6.30 -7.67
C ASN A 161 2.63 -6.06 -6.22
N LEU A 162 3.32 -6.73 -5.30
CA LEU A 162 3.14 -6.52 -3.87
C LEU A 162 3.88 -5.23 -3.49
N VAL A 163 3.13 -4.21 -3.11
CA VAL A 163 3.70 -2.88 -2.81
C VAL A 163 3.32 -2.48 -1.38
N TYR A 164 4.34 -2.18 -0.58
CA TYR A 164 4.17 -1.45 0.67
C TYR A 164 4.19 0.05 0.41
N PHE A 165 3.26 0.76 1.04
CA PHE A 165 3.12 2.20 0.91
C PHE A 165 3.59 2.91 2.18
N PHE A 166 4.34 4.00 1.99
CA PHE A 166 4.68 4.97 3.02
C PHE A 166 4.36 6.37 2.49
N SER A 167 3.76 7.20 3.33
CA SER A 167 3.45 8.60 3.01
C SER A 167 3.84 9.45 4.20
N SER A 168 4.65 10.48 4.00
CA SER A 168 4.89 11.46 5.05
C SER A 168 3.66 12.33 5.30
N GLU A 169 3.58 12.93 6.47
CA GLU A 169 2.78 14.14 6.65
C GLU A 169 3.35 15.30 5.82
N ASN A 170 2.52 16.32 5.56
CA ASN A 170 2.97 17.53 4.88
C ASN A 170 3.94 18.31 5.77
N ASN A 171 5.18 18.48 5.31
CA ASN A 171 6.23 19.23 5.98
C ASN A 171 6.70 20.39 5.11
N ASP A 172 6.34 21.62 5.47
CA ASP A 172 6.68 22.85 4.73
C ASP A 172 6.32 22.78 3.22
N GLY A 173 5.21 22.13 2.89
CA GLY A 173 4.75 21.97 1.52
C GLY A 173 5.40 20.80 0.78
N LEU A 174 6.11 19.89 1.45
CA LEU A 174 6.65 18.65 0.88
C LEU A 174 5.94 17.44 1.48
N ILE A 175 5.55 16.49 0.62
CA ILE A 175 5.09 15.15 0.98
C ILE A 175 5.94 14.12 0.26
N ASN A 176 6.52 13.18 1.02
CA ASN A 176 7.31 12.07 0.48
C ASN A 176 6.44 10.82 0.39
N PHE A 177 6.41 10.20 -0.79
CA PHE A 177 5.80 8.90 -1.01
C PHE A 177 6.86 7.86 -1.34
N ILE A 178 6.80 6.71 -0.67
CA ILE A 178 7.67 5.57 -0.97
C ILE A 178 6.79 4.39 -1.36
N ASN A 179 7.02 3.88 -2.57
CA ASN A 179 6.44 2.63 -3.06
C ASN A 179 7.53 1.56 -3.00
N LEU A 180 7.35 0.58 -2.12
CA LEU A 180 8.29 -0.51 -1.95
C LEU A 180 7.70 -1.79 -2.55
N GLU A 181 8.19 -2.16 -3.74
CA GLU A 181 7.85 -3.40 -4.42
C GLU A 181 8.59 -4.58 -3.78
N THR A 182 7.86 -5.66 -3.50
CA THR A 182 8.41 -6.87 -2.90
C THR A 182 7.81 -8.19 -3.41
N SER A 183 8.24 -9.30 -2.83
CA SER A 183 7.83 -10.66 -3.19
C SER A 183 7.64 -11.55 -1.96
N PHE A 184 6.86 -12.62 -2.14
CA PHE A 184 6.85 -13.74 -1.22
C PHE A 184 8.13 -14.57 -1.35
N LYS A 185 8.79 -14.84 -0.24
CA LYS A 185 9.91 -15.77 -0.15
C LYS A 185 9.47 -17.18 -0.55
N SER A 186 10.35 -17.92 -1.25
CA SER A 186 10.15 -19.34 -1.59
C SER A 186 8.87 -19.63 -2.40
N SER A 187 8.31 -18.61 -3.07
CA SER A 187 7.20 -18.77 -4.00
C SER A 187 7.66 -18.98 -5.44
N THR A 188 6.87 -19.74 -6.21
CA THR A 188 7.09 -19.94 -7.64
C THR A 188 6.72 -18.69 -8.45
N ASN A 189 5.80 -17.88 -7.93
CA ASN A 189 5.39 -16.60 -8.49
C ASN A 189 5.59 -15.54 -7.40
N PRO A 190 6.40 -14.49 -7.65
CA PRO A 190 6.78 -13.53 -6.60
C PRO A 190 5.59 -12.78 -6.01
N ASN A 191 4.49 -12.63 -6.76
CA ASN A 191 3.33 -11.84 -6.36
C ASN A 191 2.24 -12.65 -5.65
N GLU A 192 2.43 -13.96 -5.47
CA GLU A 192 1.46 -14.82 -4.79
C GLU A 192 2.12 -15.89 -3.94
N TYR A 193 1.41 -16.38 -2.92
CA TYR A 193 1.80 -17.55 -2.15
C TYR A 193 0.69 -18.60 -2.19
N THR A 194 1.00 -19.80 -2.67
CA THR A 194 0.05 -20.92 -2.80
C THR A 194 0.28 -21.97 -1.72
N PHE A 195 -0.81 -22.46 -1.12
CA PHE A 195 -0.78 -23.52 -0.11
C PHE A 195 -2.04 -24.39 -0.15
N GLU A 196 -1.97 -25.56 0.48
CA GLU A 196 -3.06 -26.52 0.61
C GLU A 196 -3.47 -26.67 2.08
N VAL A 197 -4.77 -26.81 2.32
CA VAL A 197 -5.35 -27.18 3.62
C VAL A 197 -6.08 -28.50 3.47
N LEU A 198 -5.66 -29.49 4.24
CA LEU A 198 -6.24 -30.83 4.29
C LEU A 198 -7.32 -30.91 5.37
N GLU A 199 -8.26 -31.83 5.22
CA GLU A 199 -9.28 -32.15 6.23
C GLU A 199 -8.70 -32.66 7.55
#